data_AF-A0A7Y4ZMX1-F1
#
_entry.id   AF-A0A7Y4ZMX1-F1
#
_cell.length_a   1.000
_cell.length_b   1.000
_cell.length_c   1.000
_cell.angle_alpha   90.00
_cell.angle_beta   90.00
_cell.angle_gamma   90.00
#
_symmetry.space_group_name_H-M   'P 1'
#
loop_
_entity.id
_entity.type
_entity.pdbx_description
1 polymer ?
#
loop_
_entity_poly.entity_id
_entity_poly.type
_entity_poly.pdbx_seq_one_letter_code
_entity_poly.pdbx_strand_id
1 'polypeptide(L)'
;ALLLVDHETPTRFTIVRDLLSLSAVTGLPYQAATTTGTVAVAKWGRVTLLSPRASHHGYAWLDTITHELTHLAITRATVDRAPLWLQEGLAKREEVRWRAPNVFDERPSADAIAARGIELHLDLPLDGLGPSIAMLPSADQAMVAFSEVTSFIKFVATNAKDESIVKFLRGLREKKTVDEALLGATTMGLKTWEARWRQYLAVRPREPIPAAYGLGGAGANKSFKDLRERARLGELLIGRGHFETAQRELDYVSADGKDDPRYRYLRARILEAKGDRDATLHVLGEPRDLLMSYGPFWAIRGRALSDKEQAEVAYAEGAAVDPYELEIACRVLDSEALKLPAPSPLCAAARTRREPELGKD
;
A
#
# COMPACT_ATOMS: atom_id res chain seq x y z
N ALA A 1 -14.00 8.50 16.59
CA ALA A 1 -14.07 8.24 15.15
C ALA A 1 -14.65 9.47 14.46
N LEU A 2 -14.01 9.98 13.41
CA LEU A 2 -14.39 11.23 12.72
C LEU A 2 -15.73 11.11 11.96
N LEU A 3 -16.08 9.88 11.54
CA LEU A 3 -17.24 9.56 10.74
C LEU A 3 -18.18 8.64 11.53
N LEU A 4 -18.91 9.20 12.50
CA LEU A 4 -19.96 8.47 13.21
C LEU A 4 -21.21 8.41 12.31
N VAL A 5 -21.27 7.38 11.46
CA VAL A 5 -22.43 7.09 10.59
C VAL A 5 -22.87 5.65 10.77
N ASP A 6 -24.18 5.43 10.74
CA ASP A 6 -24.72 4.07 10.72
C ASP A 6 -24.36 3.40 9.40
N HIS A 7 -23.65 2.27 9.48
CA HIS A 7 -23.40 1.42 8.31
C HIS A 7 -24.65 0.59 7.99
N GLU A 8 -24.88 0.29 6.71
CA GLU A 8 -25.88 -0.72 6.35
C GLU A 8 -25.54 -2.03 7.03
N THR A 9 -26.53 -2.63 7.70
CA THR A 9 -26.40 -3.93 8.32
C THR A 9 -27.18 -4.95 7.48
N PRO A 10 -26.52 -5.98 6.92
CA PRO A 10 -25.08 -6.26 6.96
C PRO A 10 -24.27 -5.42 5.96
N THR A 11 -23.05 -4.99 6.34
CA THR A 11 -22.07 -4.45 5.40
C THR A 11 -21.61 -5.56 4.47
N ARG A 12 -21.78 -5.38 3.16
CA ARG A 12 -21.49 -6.42 2.17
C ARG A 12 -20.08 -6.27 1.60
N PHE A 13 -19.33 -7.37 1.67
CA PHE A 13 -18.04 -7.54 1.02
C PHE A 13 -18.16 -8.57 -0.10
N THR A 14 -17.62 -8.25 -1.28
CA THR A 14 -17.48 -9.18 -2.40
C THR A 14 -16.00 -9.36 -2.71
N ILE A 15 -15.48 -10.56 -2.52
CA ILE A 15 -14.08 -10.88 -2.82
C ILE A 15 -14.02 -11.53 -4.20
N VAL A 16 -13.32 -10.92 -5.13
CA VAL A 16 -13.19 -11.38 -6.52
C VAL A 16 -11.80 -11.92 -6.80
N ARG A 17 -11.68 -12.81 -7.79
CA ARG A 17 -10.45 -13.56 -8.06
C ARG A 17 -9.38 -12.78 -8.85
N ASP A 18 -9.80 -11.82 -9.67
CA ASP A 18 -8.92 -11.10 -10.61
C ASP A 18 -9.53 -9.75 -11.04
N LEU A 19 -8.72 -8.94 -11.73
CA LEU A 19 -9.11 -7.61 -12.22
C LEU A 19 -10.29 -7.67 -13.20
N LEU A 20 -10.40 -8.73 -14.01
CA LEU A 20 -11.53 -8.88 -14.92
C LEU A 20 -12.85 -9.01 -14.16
N SER A 21 -12.84 -9.82 -13.11
CA SER A 21 -13.98 -9.98 -12.20
C SER A 21 -14.28 -8.68 -11.44
N LEU A 22 -13.26 -7.96 -10.99
CA LEU A 22 -13.42 -6.64 -10.35
C LEU A 22 -14.13 -5.67 -11.30
N SER A 23 -13.65 -5.54 -12.53
CA SER A 23 -14.27 -4.70 -13.56
C SER A 23 -15.70 -5.10 -13.86
N ALA A 24 -15.98 -6.40 -14.01
CA ALA A 24 -17.33 -6.90 -14.29
C ALA A 24 -18.34 -6.56 -13.17
N VAL A 25 -17.92 -6.65 -11.90
CA VAL A 25 -18.79 -6.40 -10.75
C VAL A 25 -18.98 -4.91 -10.46
N THR A 26 -17.97 -4.08 -10.73
CA THR A 26 -17.94 -2.66 -10.31
C THR A 26 -18.30 -1.69 -11.45
N GLY A 27 -18.15 -2.13 -12.69
CA GLY A 27 -18.24 -1.30 -13.89
C GLY A 27 -17.01 -0.42 -14.12
N LEU A 28 -15.93 -0.57 -13.34
CA LEU A 28 -14.65 0.09 -13.61
C LEU A 28 -14.01 -0.53 -14.86
N PRO A 29 -13.64 0.24 -15.89
CA PRO A 29 -13.00 -0.30 -17.08
C PRO A 29 -11.73 -1.09 -16.73
N TYR A 30 -11.57 -2.28 -17.31
CA TYR A 30 -10.43 -3.16 -17.05
C TYR A 30 -9.08 -2.48 -17.30
N GLN A 31 -8.99 -1.71 -18.39
CA GLN A 31 -7.77 -0.96 -18.71
C GLN A 31 -7.46 0.10 -17.65
N ALA A 32 -8.47 0.82 -17.15
CA ALA A 32 -8.30 1.82 -16.10
C ALA A 32 -7.82 1.17 -14.79
N ALA A 33 -8.47 0.07 -14.38
CA ALA A 33 -8.06 -0.70 -13.20
C ALA A 33 -6.62 -1.25 -13.33
N THR A 34 -6.23 -1.70 -14.52
CA THR A 34 -4.88 -2.19 -14.81
C THR A 34 -3.85 -1.06 -14.78
N THR A 35 -4.15 0.07 -15.40
CA THR A 35 -3.25 1.23 -15.50
C THR A 35 -2.92 1.82 -14.14
N THR A 36 -3.91 1.91 -13.25
CA THR A 36 -3.75 2.54 -11.93
C THR A 36 -3.51 1.55 -10.80
N GLY A 37 -3.53 0.25 -11.08
CA GLY A 37 -3.36 -0.80 -10.08
C GLY A 37 -4.51 -0.86 -9.07
N THR A 38 -5.75 -0.58 -9.49
CA THR A 38 -6.92 -0.59 -8.60
C THR A 38 -7.18 -2.00 -8.08
N VAL A 39 -7.21 -2.18 -6.76
CA VAL A 39 -7.41 -3.48 -6.11
C VAL A 39 -8.76 -3.63 -5.40
N ALA A 40 -9.49 -2.53 -5.18
CA ALA A 40 -10.80 -2.54 -4.57
C ALA A 40 -11.65 -1.33 -5.04
N VAL A 41 -12.96 -1.42 -4.83
CA VAL A 41 -13.93 -0.37 -5.14
C VAL A 41 -15.11 -0.43 -4.16
N ALA A 42 -15.42 0.70 -3.53
CA ALA A 42 -16.66 0.94 -2.81
C ALA A 42 -17.70 1.59 -3.73
N LYS A 43 -18.78 0.86 -4.03
CA LYS A 43 -19.85 1.36 -4.88
C LYS A 43 -21.16 0.68 -4.54
N TRP A 44 -22.29 1.39 -4.65
CA TRP A 44 -23.63 0.83 -4.39
C TRP A 44 -23.78 0.16 -3.01
N GLY A 45 -23.24 0.80 -1.97
CA GLY A 45 -23.38 0.35 -0.58
C GLY A 45 -22.53 -0.86 -0.20
N ARG A 46 -21.66 -1.36 -1.09
CA ARG A 46 -20.81 -2.54 -0.84
C ARG A 46 -19.35 -2.25 -1.17
N VAL A 47 -18.47 -3.08 -0.60
CA VAL A 47 -17.05 -3.12 -0.94
C VAL A 47 -16.80 -4.34 -1.84
N THR A 48 -16.15 -4.13 -2.99
CA THR A 48 -15.63 -5.21 -3.84
C THR A 48 -14.12 -5.15 -3.82
N LEU A 49 -13.45 -6.27 -3.55
CA LEU A 49 -12.02 -6.34 -3.32
C LEU A 49 -11.41 -7.52 -4.09
N LEU A 50 -10.26 -7.33 -4.74
CA LEU A 50 -9.44 -8.43 -5.24
C LEU A 50 -8.98 -9.30 -4.07
N SER A 51 -9.12 -10.62 -4.18
CA SER A 51 -8.48 -11.52 -3.23
C SER A 51 -6.98 -11.18 -3.15
N PRO A 52 -6.35 -11.18 -1.96
CA PRO A 52 -4.90 -11.05 -1.84
C PRO A 52 -4.13 -12.07 -2.71
N ARG A 53 -4.78 -13.20 -3.06
CA ARG A 53 -4.29 -14.22 -4.00
C ARG A 53 -4.09 -13.74 -5.44
N ALA A 54 -4.71 -12.62 -5.83
CA ALA A 54 -4.63 -12.11 -7.19
C ALA A 54 -3.29 -11.42 -7.49
N SER A 55 -2.56 -11.02 -6.45
CA SER A 55 -1.21 -10.45 -6.54
C SER A 55 -0.16 -11.50 -6.18
N HIS A 56 0.98 -11.48 -6.86
CA HIS A 56 2.09 -12.40 -6.59
C HIS A 56 2.70 -12.24 -5.18
N HIS A 57 2.61 -11.04 -4.59
CA HIS A 57 3.16 -10.73 -3.26
C HIS A 57 2.14 -10.02 -2.36
N GLY A 58 0.85 -10.26 -2.62
CA GLY A 58 -0.23 -9.58 -1.92
C GLY A 58 -0.26 -8.07 -2.11
N TYR A 59 -0.94 -7.38 -1.21
CA TYR A 59 -1.03 -5.92 -1.06
C TYR A 59 -1.61 -5.62 0.33
N ALA A 60 -1.57 -4.38 0.82
CA ALA A 60 -2.05 -4.00 2.15
C ALA A 60 -3.59 -4.08 2.28
N TRP A 61 -4.14 -5.28 2.22
CA TRP A 61 -5.56 -5.54 2.01
C TRP A 61 -6.44 -5.13 3.19
N LEU A 62 -5.90 -5.18 4.42
CA LEU A 62 -6.58 -4.68 5.61
C LEU A 62 -6.76 -3.15 5.57
N ASP A 63 -5.71 -2.44 5.16
CA ASP A 63 -5.73 -1.00 4.98
C ASP A 63 -6.67 -0.63 3.81
N THR A 64 -6.60 -1.37 2.69
CA THR A 64 -7.53 -1.22 1.57
C THR A 64 -9.00 -1.41 2.00
N ILE A 65 -9.31 -2.40 2.85
CA ILE A 65 -10.67 -2.56 3.37
C ILE A 65 -11.11 -1.33 4.15
N THR A 66 -10.25 -0.78 4.99
CA THR A 66 -10.54 0.42 5.78
C THR A 66 -10.73 1.65 4.87
N HIS A 67 -9.94 1.77 3.82
CA HIS A 67 -10.09 2.79 2.79
C HIS A 67 -11.49 2.72 2.15
N GLU A 68 -11.90 1.54 1.67
CA GLU A 68 -13.20 1.35 1.01
C GLU A 68 -14.39 1.52 1.97
N LEU A 69 -14.25 1.09 3.22
CA LEU A 69 -15.25 1.35 4.25
C LEU A 69 -15.41 2.84 4.53
N THR A 70 -14.32 3.60 4.44
CA THR A 70 -14.33 5.05 4.61
C THR A 70 -15.09 5.73 3.48
N HIS A 71 -14.96 5.29 2.23
CA HIS A 71 -15.82 5.77 1.14
C HIS A 71 -17.30 5.58 1.46
N LEU A 72 -17.71 4.38 1.91
CA LEU A 72 -19.11 4.14 2.30
C LEU A 72 -19.56 5.07 3.43
N ALA A 73 -18.68 5.35 4.39
CA ALA A 73 -18.97 6.26 5.48
C ALA A 73 -19.13 7.72 5.00
N ILE A 74 -18.26 8.19 4.10
CA ILE A 74 -18.30 9.55 3.53
C ILE A 74 -19.55 9.74 2.66
N THR A 75 -19.86 8.76 1.79
CA THR A 75 -21.07 8.78 0.97
C THR A 75 -22.32 8.90 1.85
N ARG A 76 -22.39 8.18 2.98
CA ARG A 76 -23.51 8.34 3.94
C ARG A 76 -23.49 9.67 4.68
N ALA A 77 -22.32 10.09 5.16
CA ALA A 77 -22.16 11.33 5.90
C ALA A 77 -22.58 12.55 5.08
N THR A 78 -22.38 12.50 3.75
CA THR A 78 -22.63 13.61 2.84
C THR A 78 -23.81 13.39 1.90
N VAL A 79 -24.51 12.26 1.96
CA VAL A 79 -25.55 11.84 1.00
C VAL A 79 -25.01 11.94 -0.44
N ASP A 80 -23.84 11.36 -0.64
CA ASP A 80 -23.09 11.31 -1.91
C ASP A 80 -22.78 12.69 -2.52
N ARG A 81 -22.52 13.68 -1.66
CA ARG A 81 -22.20 15.07 -2.08
C ARG A 81 -20.74 15.47 -1.88
N ALA A 82 -19.91 14.58 -1.33
CA ALA A 82 -18.48 14.81 -1.21
C ALA A 82 -17.80 14.85 -2.59
N PRO A 83 -17.00 15.88 -2.91
CA PRO A 83 -16.19 15.89 -4.12
C PRO A 83 -15.10 14.81 -4.04
N LEU A 84 -14.61 14.36 -5.20
CA LEU A 84 -13.66 13.24 -5.29
C LEU A 84 -12.42 13.43 -4.40
N TRP A 85 -11.78 14.61 -4.45
CA TRP A 85 -10.59 14.90 -3.62
C TRP A 85 -10.85 14.73 -2.12
N LEU A 86 -12.06 15.04 -1.64
CA LEU A 86 -12.43 14.89 -0.25
C LEU A 86 -12.67 13.42 0.10
N GLN A 87 -13.32 12.68 -0.81
CA GLN A 87 -13.55 11.23 -0.64
C GLN A 87 -12.21 10.50 -0.50
N GLU A 88 -11.32 10.69 -1.47
CA GLU A 88 -10.03 10.00 -1.54
C GLU A 88 -9.09 10.45 -0.42
N GLY A 89 -8.99 11.76 -0.15
CA GLY A 89 -8.09 12.27 0.89
C GLY A 89 -8.52 11.86 2.30
N LEU A 90 -9.83 11.79 2.60
CA LEU A 90 -10.30 11.24 3.87
C LEU A 90 -10.16 9.71 3.93
N ALA A 91 -10.40 8.99 2.83
CA ALA A 91 -10.17 7.55 2.76
C ALA A 91 -8.71 7.21 3.07
N LYS A 92 -7.75 7.88 2.42
CA LYS A 92 -6.32 7.75 2.70
C LYS A 92 -5.93 8.14 4.12
N ARG A 93 -6.60 9.14 4.70
CA ARG A 93 -6.36 9.54 6.10
C ARG A 93 -6.80 8.47 7.09
N GLU A 94 -7.96 7.85 6.88
CA GLU A 94 -8.51 6.85 7.81
C GLU A 94 -7.97 5.44 7.54
N GLU A 95 -7.45 5.18 6.35
CA GLU A 95 -6.87 3.90 5.86
C GLU A 95 -5.98 3.19 6.88
N VAL A 96 -5.14 3.92 7.61
CA VAL A 96 -4.17 3.34 8.57
C VAL A 96 -4.54 3.56 10.05
N ARG A 97 -5.58 4.37 10.34
CA ARG A 97 -5.91 4.80 11.73
C ARG A 97 -6.58 3.74 12.59
N TRP A 98 -6.97 2.60 12.00
CA TRP A 98 -7.56 1.47 12.72
C TRP A 98 -6.52 0.65 13.49
N ARG A 99 -5.22 0.82 13.16
CA ARG A 99 -4.08 0.13 13.76
C ARG A 99 -3.07 1.11 14.35
N ALA A 100 -2.09 0.60 15.08
CA ALA A 100 -0.94 1.39 15.49
C ALA A 100 -0.15 1.89 14.26
N PRO A 101 0.52 3.05 14.34
CA PRO A 101 1.36 3.53 13.26
C PRO A 101 2.41 2.50 12.87
N ASN A 102 2.53 2.24 11.57
CA ASN A 102 3.52 1.35 10.99
C ASN A 102 4.69 2.18 10.44
N VAL A 103 5.88 1.57 10.38
CA VAL A 103 7.10 2.19 9.82
C VAL A 103 6.96 2.63 8.37
N PHE A 104 6.01 2.09 7.61
CA PHE A 104 5.78 2.41 6.20
C PHE A 104 4.77 3.53 5.94
N ASP A 105 3.98 3.96 6.93
CA ASP A 105 2.80 4.83 6.71
C ASP A 105 3.11 6.22 6.12
N GLU A 106 4.35 6.71 6.26
CA GLU A 106 4.77 8.06 5.84
C GLU A 106 6.08 8.02 5.03
N ARG A 107 6.29 6.97 4.21
CA ARG A 107 7.56 6.75 3.51
C ARG A 107 7.39 6.33 2.04
N PRO A 108 7.67 7.24 1.08
CA PRO A 108 7.91 8.66 1.27
C PRO A 108 6.63 9.36 1.72
N SER A 109 6.76 10.52 2.35
CA SER A 109 5.58 11.27 2.75
C SER A 109 4.73 11.70 1.54
N ALA A 110 3.41 11.78 1.72
CA ALA A 110 2.51 12.29 0.69
C ALA A 110 2.88 13.73 0.26
N ASP A 111 3.40 14.54 1.20
CA ASP A 111 3.91 15.88 0.92
C ASP A 111 5.09 15.83 -0.08
N ALA A 112 6.00 14.87 0.07
CA ALA A 112 7.14 14.71 -0.83
C ALA A 112 6.71 14.33 -2.25
N ILE A 113 5.83 13.33 -2.38
CA ILE A 113 5.29 12.91 -3.68
C ILE A 113 4.50 14.04 -4.33
N ALA A 114 3.63 14.74 -3.59
CA ALA A 114 2.85 15.86 -4.10
C ALA A 114 3.76 17.01 -4.59
N ALA A 115 4.73 17.43 -3.78
CA ALA A 115 5.69 18.46 -4.17
C ALA A 115 6.47 18.07 -5.43
N ARG A 116 6.89 16.80 -5.54
CA ARG A 116 7.57 16.29 -6.73
C ARG A 116 6.66 16.24 -7.96
N GLY A 117 5.40 15.84 -7.79
CA GLY A 117 4.41 15.84 -8.85
C GLY A 117 4.19 17.22 -9.44
N ILE A 118 4.09 18.25 -8.58
CA ILE A 118 4.01 19.66 -8.99
C ILE A 118 5.25 20.10 -9.76
N GLU A 119 6.45 19.76 -9.29
CA GLU A 119 7.72 20.06 -9.99
C GLU A 119 7.77 19.42 -11.40
N LEU A 120 7.14 18.26 -11.58
CA LEU A 120 7.09 17.51 -12.83
C LEU A 120 5.88 17.85 -13.70
N HIS A 121 5.01 18.77 -13.28
CA HIS A 121 3.75 19.09 -13.95
C HIS A 121 2.84 17.87 -14.16
N LEU A 122 2.83 16.97 -13.18
CA LEU A 122 1.91 15.83 -13.11
C LEU A 122 0.67 16.14 -12.27
N ASP A 123 0.67 17.26 -11.55
CA ASP A 123 -0.45 17.68 -10.71
C ASP A 123 -1.70 18.03 -11.51
N LEU A 124 -2.85 17.90 -10.85
CA LEU A 124 -4.15 18.32 -11.36
C LEU A 124 -4.80 19.27 -10.35
N PRO A 125 -5.67 20.19 -10.80
CA PRO A 125 -6.53 20.91 -9.87
C PRO A 125 -7.32 19.91 -9.02
N LEU A 126 -7.44 20.15 -7.71
CA LEU A 126 -8.12 19.22 -6.79
C LEU A 126 -9.59 18.98 -7.20
N ASP A 127 -10.26 20.00 -7.72
CA ASP A 127 -11.62 19.94 -8.26
C ASP A 127 -11.68 19.48 -9.73
N GLY A 128 -10.53 19.24 -10.36
CA GLY A 128 -10.34 18.81 -11.75
C GLY A 128 -9.91 17.35 -11.92
N LEU A 129 -9.93 16.53 -10.86
CA LEU A 129 -9.52 15.12 -10.90
C LEU A 129 -10.43 14.23 -11.78
N GLY A 130 -11.61 14.71 -12.17
CA GLY A 130 -12.57 13.95 -12.96
C GLY A 130 -13.41 12.99 -12.12
N PRO A 131 -13.94 11.91 -12.74
CA PRO A 131 -14.90 11.01 -12.08
C PRO A 131 -14.27 9.99 -11.13
N SER A 132 -12.98 9.69 -11.28
CA SER A 132 -12.23 8.75 -10.42
C SER A 132 -10.73 8.86 -10.69
N ILE A 133 -9.90 8.77 -9.64
CA ILE A 133 -8.44 8.68 -9.77
C ILE A 133 -8.03 7.42 -10.55
N ALA A 134 -8.79 6.34 -10.46
CA ALA A 134 -8.56 5.10 -11.21
C ALA A 134 -8.66 5.27 -12.74
N MET A 135 -9.28 6.37 -13.21
CA MET A 135 -9.46 6.69 -14.62
C MET A 135 -8.38 7.63 -15.18
N LEU A 136 -7.38 8.01 -14.37
CA LEU A 136 -6.28 8.84 -14.83
C LEU A 136 -5.37 8.07 -15.82
N PRO A 137 -4.73 8.77 -16.78
CA PRO A 137 -4.05 8.15 -17.92
C PRO A 137 -2.78 7.36 -17.55
N SER A 138 -2.21 7.54 -16.36
CA SER A 138 -1.00 6.84 -15.94
C SER A 138 -0.97 6.56 -14.44
N ALA A 139 -0.22 5.53 -14.05
CA ALA A 139 0.06 5.20 -12.65
C ALA A 139 0.76 6.36 -11.91
N ASP A 140 1.72 7.02 -12.56
CA ASP A 140 2.45 8.15 -11.98
C ASP A 140 1.51 9.32 -11.64
N GLN A 141 0.59 9.66 -12.56
CA GLN A 141 -0.38 10.72 -12.31
C GLN A 141 -1.39 10.32 -11.24
N ALA A 142 -1.82 9.05 -11.20
CA ALA A 142 -2.69 8.54 -10.14
C ALA A 142 -2.02 8.60 -8.77
N MET A 143 -0.75 8.20 -8.67
CA MET A 143 0.03 8.28 -7.44
C MET A 143 0.19 9.73 -6.97
N VAL A 144 0.52 10.65 -7.88
CA VAL A 144 0.59 12.09 -7.55
C VAL A 144 -0.77 12.57 -7.05
N ALA A 145 -1.86 12.30 -7.76
CA ALA A 145 -3.20 12.71 -7.34
C ALA A 145 -3.58 12.17 -5.94
N PHE A 146 -3.32 10.89 -5.66
CA PHE A 146 -3.53 10.32 -4.32
C PHE A 146 -2.70 11.03 -3.24
N SER A 147 -1.44 11.35 -3.55
CA SER A 147 -0.57 12.08 -2.62
C SER A 147 -1.01 13.53 -2.41
N GLU A 148 -1.49 14.21 -3.44
CA GLU A 148 -2.03 15.56 -3.34
C GLU A 148 -3.25 15.62 -2.42
N VAL A 149 -4.24 14.74 -2.63
CA VAL A 149 -5.45 14.73 -1.80
C VAL A 149 -5.16 14.31 -0.36
N THR A 150 -4.21 13.38 -0.16
CA THR A 150 -3.77 12.95 1.17
C THR A 150 -3.06 14.08 1.90
N SER A 151 -2.09 14.72 1.24
CA SER A 151 -1.34 15.86 1.78
C SER A 151 -2.26 17.04 2.08
N PHE A 152 -3.18 17.35 1.18
CA PHE A 152 -4.13 18.45 1.35
C PHE A 152 -5.07 18.23 2.53
N ILE A 153 -5.69 17.06 2.65
CA ILE A 153 -6.58 16.74 3.78
C ILE A 153 -5.81 16.73 5.10
N LYS A 154 -4.58 16.18 5.12
CA LYS A 154 -3.70 16.23 6.29
C LYS A 154 -3.42 17.68 6.70
N PHE A 155 -3.06 18.54 5.73
CA PHE A 155 -2.81 19.96 5.98
C PHE A 155 -4.05 20.68 6.54
N VAL A 156 -5.23 20.47 5.96
CA VAL A 156 -6.49 21.05 6.46
C VAL A 156 -6.79 20.54 7.87
N ALA A 157 -6.69 19.24 8.13
CA ALA A 157 -6.94 18.64 9.44
C ALA A 157 -6.03 19.22 10.53
N THR A 158 -4.73 19.34 10.24
CA THR A 158 -3.74 19.89 11.19
C THR A 158 -4.01 21.37 11.51
N ASN A 159 -4.43 22.17 10.52
CA ASN A 159 -4.59 23.61 10.70
C ASN A 159 -6.00 24.03 11.15
N ALA A 160 -7.03 23.28 10.78
CA ALA A 160 -8.43 23.57 11.10
C ALA A 160 -9.00 22.70 12.24
N LYS A 161 -8.25 21.68 12.69
CA LYS A 161 -8.68 20.63 13.63
C LYS A 161 -9.75 19.68 13.06
N ASP A 162 -9.84 18.50 13.67
CA ASP A 162 -10.72 17.40 13.25
C ASP A 162 -12.21 17.78 13.25
N GLU A 163 -12.64 18.61 14.19
CA GLU A 163 -14.05 19.03 14.31
C GLU A 163 -14.50 19.83 13.08
N SER A 164 -13.58 20.51 12.40
CA SER A 164 -13.89 21.27 11.19
C SER A 164 -14.22 20.35 10.02
N ILE A 165 -13.59 19.17 9.93
CA ILE A 165 -13.94 18.18 8.90
C ILE A 165 -15.37 17.68 9.12
N VAL A 166 -15.75 17.41 10.36
CA VAL A 166 -17.13 16.98 10.68
C VAL A 166 -18.14 18.04 10.29
N LYS A 167 -17.86 19.32 10.59
CA LYS A 167 -18.71 20.46 10.16
C LYS A 167 -18.79 20.57 8.65
N PHE A 168 -17.67 20.37 7.94
CA PHE A 168 -17.63 20.42 6.49
C PHE A 168 -18.53 19.33 5.86
N LEU A 169 -18.40 18.08 6.31
CA LEU A 169 -19.24 16.97 5.85
C LEU A 169 -20.73 17.22 6.13
N ARG A 170 -21.06 17.83 7.28
CA ARG A 170 -22.44 18.24 7.58
C ARG A 170 -22.94 19.34 6.64
N GLY A 171 -22.11 20.33 6.31
CA GLY A 171 -22.47 21.36 5.33
C GLY A 171 -22.80 20.75 3.97
N LEU A 172 -21.99 19.79 3.51
CA LEU A 172 -22.28 19.02 2.31
C LEU A 172 -23.58 18.23 2.43
N ARG A 173 -23.85 17.60 3.58
CA ARG A 173 -25.14 16.95 3.88
C ARG A 173 -26.34 17.89 3.79
N GLU A 174 -26.15 19.18 4.06
CA GLU A 174 -27.17 20.23 4.03
C GLU A 174 -27.37 20.86 2.64
N LYS A 175 -26.79 20.28 1.57
CA LYS A 175 -26.82 20.82 0.19
C LYS A 175 -26.06 22.12 -0.01
N LYS A 176 -25.17 22.51 0.91
CA LYS A 176 -24.24 23.61 0.65
C LYS A 176 -23.26 23.21 -0.45
N THR A 177 -22.83 24.17 -1.25
CA THR A 177 -21.70 23.98 -2.16
C THR A 177 -20.43 23.67 -1.37
N VAL A 178 -19.42 23.11 -2.04
CA VAL A 178 -18.12 22.80 -1.41
C VAL A 178 -17.52 24.04 -0.73
N ASP A 179 -17.56 25.19 -1.40
CA ASP A 179 -16.97 26.42 -0.89
C ASP A 179 -17.76 26.98 0.31
N GLU A 180 -19.09 27.02 0.25
CA GLU A 180 -19.93 27.43 1.38
C GLU A 180 -19.75 26.52 2.60
N ALA A 181 -19.65 25.21 2.38
CA ALA A 181 -19.47 24.23 3.45
C ALA A 181 -18.08 24.34 4.09
N LEU A 182 -17.02 24.54 3.29
CA LEU A 182 -15.67 24.81 3.79
C LEU A 182 -15.59 26.12 4.55
N LEU A 183 -16.12 27.22 3.98
CA LEU A 183 -16.14 28.53 4.61
C LEU A 183 -16.84 28.48 5.97
N GLY A 184 -17.99 27.81 6.05
CA GLY A 184 -18.72 27.62 7.31
C GLY A 184 -18.01 26.73 8.33
N ALA A 185 -17.16 25.82 7.88
CA ALA A 185 -16.43 24.89 8.73
C ALA A 185 -15.08 25.44 9.22
N THR A 186 -14.37 26.19 8.37
CA THR A 186 -12.96 26.55 8.56
C THR A 186 -12.64 28.03 8.37
N THR A 187 -13.65 28.88 8.11
CA THR A 187 -13.53 30.32 7.76
C THR A 187 -12.78 30.63 6.46
N MET A 188 -12.50 29.64 5.60
CA MET A 188 -11.83 29.81 4.31
C MET A 188 -12.45 28.89 3.25
N GLY A 189 -12.53 29.38 2.02
CA GLY A 189 -12.93 28.58 0.85
C GLY A 189 -11.80 27.70 0.30
N LEU A 190 -12.12 26.85 -0.68
CA LEU A 190 -11.20 25.84 -1.24
C LEU A 190 -9.94 26.48 -1.84
N LYS A 191 -10.11 27.53 -2.65
CA LYS A 191 -9.00 28.23 -3.33
C LYS A 191 -7.98 28.78 -2.33
N THR A 192 -8.44 29.33 -1.21
CA THR A 192 -7.56 29.87 -0.17
C THR A 192 -6.80 28.75 0.53
N TRP A 193 -7.47 27.63 0.82
CA TRP A 193 -6.81 26.45 1.39
C TRP A 193 -5.75 25.86 0.46
N GLU A 194 -6.07 25.70 -0.82
CA GLU A 194 -5.15 25.17 -1.81
C GLU A 194 -3.91 26.07 -1.94
N ALA A 195 -4.09 27.39 -2.02
CA ALA A 195 -2.98 28.32 -2.09
C ALA A 195 -2.05 28.22 -0.86
N ARG A 196 -2.62 28.10 0.34
CA ARG A 196 -1.84 27.93 1.58
C ARG A 196 -1.14 26.58 1.65
N TRP A 197 -1.79 25.52 1.18
CA TRP A 197 -1.20 24.18 1.12
C TRP A 197 -0.02 24.13 0.13
N ARG A 198 -0.17 24.71 -1.07
CA ARG A 198 0.92 24.81 -2.05
C ARG A 198 2.11 25.61 -1.51
N GLN A 199 1.85 26.70 -0.79
CA GLN A 199 2.89 27.46 -0.07
C GLN A 199 3.57 26.61 1.01
N TYR A 200 2.78 25.83 1.77
CA TYR A 200 3.30 24.90 2.76
C TYR A 200 4.23 23.86 2.12
N LEU A 201 3.87 23.25 0.99
CA LEU A 201 4.73 22.31 0.28
C LEU A 201 6.03 22.97 -0.22
N ALA A 202 5.94 24.20 -0.75
CA ALA A 202 7.08 24.91 -1.33
C ALA A 202 8.20 25.23 -0.33
N VAL A 203 7.88 25.37 0.97
CA VAL A 203 8.86 25.72 2.01
C VAL A 203 9.38 24.51 2.80
N ARG A 204 8.88 23.29 2.51
CA ARG A 204 9.32 22.08 3.20
C ARG A 204 10.69 21.62 2.72
N PRO A 205 11.50 21.00 3.61
CA PRO A 205 12.69 20.28 3.18
C PRO A 205 12.32 19.21 2.15
N ARG A 206 13.11 19.13 1.07
CA ARG A 206 12.94 18.06 0.08
C ARG A 206 13.31 16.73 0.70
N GLU A 207 12.33 15.83 0.76
CA GLU A 207 12.55 14.44 1.11
C GLU A 207 12.97 13.66 -0.15
N PRO A 208 14.02 12.82 -0.09
CA PRO A 208 14.40 11.97 -1.20
C PRO A 208 13.27 10.98 -1.54
N ILE A 209 12.87 10.96 -2.81
CA ILE A 209 11.92 9.95 -3.31
C ILE A 209 12.72 8.81 -3.92
N PRO A 210 12.55 7.56 -3.43
CA PRO A 210 13.26 6.42 -3.97
C PRO A 210 12.96 6.21 -5.46
N ALA A 211 13.98 5.79 -6.21
CA ALA A 211 13.94 5.48 -7.63
C ALA A 211 12.74 4.59 -8.05
N ALA A 212 12.38 3.65 -7.19
CA ALA A 212 11.28 2.71 -7.41
C ALA A 212 9.90 3.37 -7.57
N TYR A 213 9.71 4.61 -7.08
CA TYR A 213 8.47 5.36 -7.24
C TYR A 213 8.31 5.99 -8.63
N GLY A 214 9.31 5.90 -9.52
CA GLY A 214 9.17 6.34 -10.92
C GLY A 214 9.17 7.86 -11.15
N LEU A 215 9.09 8.68 -10.11
CA LEU A 215 9.05 10.16 -10.20
C LEU A 215 10.43 10.83 -10.39
N GLY A 216 11.44 10.08 -10.82
CA GLY A 216 12.85 10.39 -10.53
C GLY A 216 13.90 10.23 -11.66
N GLY A 217 13.52 9.99 -12.92
CA GLY A 217 14.44 10.09 -14.07
C GLY A 217 14.98 8.76 -14.63
N ALA A 218 15.30 8.75 -15.93
CA ALA A 218 15.55 7.55 -16.74
C ALA A 218 16.62 6.57 -16.23
N GLY A 219 17.56 7.01 -15.38
CA GLY A 219 18.60 6.16 -14.79
C GLY A 219 18.09 5.21 -13.69
N ALA A 220 17.09 5.65 -12.91
CA ALA A 220 16.42 4.85 -11.88
C ALA A 220 15.78 3.58 -12.43
N ASN A 221 15.14 3.69 -13.61
CA ASN A 221 14.47 2.58 -14.28
C ASN A 221 15.44 1.48 -14.72
N LYS A 222 16.68 1.84 -15.08
CA LYS A 222 17.71 0.86 -15.48
C LYS A 222 18.23 0.07 -14.28
N SER A 223 18.56 0.75 -13.18
CA SER A 223 18.98 0.11 -11.92
C SER A 223 17.91 -0.85 -11.39
N PHE A 224 16.65 -0.40 -11.35
CA PHE A 224 15.54 -1.23 -10.90
C PHE A 224 15.25 -2.43 -11.81
N LYS A 225 15.49 -2.30 -13.12
CA LYS A 225 15.41 -3.42 -14.06
C LYS A 225 16.50 -4.46 -13.78
N ASP A 226 17.75 -4.03 -13.63
CA ASP A 226 18.88 -4.92 -13.32
C ASP A 226 18.67 -5.65 -11.98
N LEU A 227 18.21 -4.92 -10.94
CA LEU A 227 17.80 -5.52 -9.67
C LEU A 227 16.74 -6.61 -9.86
N ARG A 228 15.67 -6.36 -10.63
CA ARG A 228 14.61 -7.35 -10.87
C ARG A 228 15.12 -8.60 -11.56
N GLU A 229 15.95 -8.44 -12.59
CA GLU A 229 16.54 -9.55 -13.33
C GLU A 229 17.47 -10.39 -12.44
N ARG A 230 18.34 -9.74 -11.66
CA ARG A 230 19.24 -10.42 -10.71
C ARG A 230 18.50 -11.08 -9.57
N ALA A 231 17.51 -10.41 -8.99
CA ALA A 231 16.68 -10.98 -7.93
C ALA A 231 15.96 -12.24 -8.43
N ARG A 232 15.38 -12.18 -9.63
CA ARG A 232 14.71 -13.33 -10.23
C ARG A 232 15.68 -14.48 -10.52
N LEU A 233 16.85 -14.20 -11.07
CA LEU A 233 17.87 -15.23 -11.27
C LEU A 233 18.36 -15.84 -9.94
N GLY A 234 18.60 -15.00 -8.93
CA GLY A 234 18.97 -15.43 -7.58
C GLY A 234 17.92 -16.34 -6.95
N GLU A 235 16.64 -16.00 -7.11
CA GLU A 235 15.51 -16.81 -6.66
C GLU A 235 15.51 -18.21 -7.31
N LEU A 236 15.64 -18.26 -8.65
CA LEU A 236 15.71 -19.51 -9.41
C LEU A 236 16.91 -20.37 -8.99
N LEU A 237 18.06 -19.76 -8.71
CA LEU A 237 19.27 -20.45 -8.25
C LEU A 237 19.09 -20.99 -6.83
N ILE A 238 18.50 -20.22 -5.92
CA ILE A 238 18.17 -20.65 -4.55
C ILE A 238 17.22 -21.84 -4.58
N GLY A 239 16.16 -21.79 -5.40
CA GLY A 239 15.21 -22.89 -5.57
C GLY A 239 15.81 -24.20 -6.04
N ARG A 240 16.99 -24.13 -6.70
CA ARG A 240 17.78 -25.26 -7.19
C ARG A 240 18.96 -25.62 -6.28
N GLY A 241 19.09 -24.97 -5.12
CA GLY A 241 20.16 -25.21 -4.15
C GLY A 241 21.52 -24.59 -4.52
N HIS A 242 21.58 -23.72 -5.53
CA HIS A 242 22.81 -23.07 -5.98
C HIS A 242 23.10 -21.76 -5.22
N PHE A 243 23.14 -21.83 -3.88
CA PHE A 243 23.24 -20.66 -3.00
C PHE A 243 24.49 -19.78 -3.25
N GLU A 244 25.65 -20.38 -3.47
CA GLU A 244 26.90 -19.63 -3.75
C GLU A 244 26.85 -18.87 -5.08
N THR A 245 26.17 -19.44 -6.09
CA THR A 245 25.98 -18.76 -7.38
C THR A 245 24.93 -17.65 -7.25
N ALA A 246 23.85 -17.89 -6.51
CA ALA A 246 22.87 -16.85 -6.19
C ALA A 246 23.52 -15.67 -5.46
N GLN A 247 24.42 -15.93 -4.51
CA GLN A 247 25.15 -14.90 -3.79
C GLN A 247 25.97 -14.02 -4.75
N ARG A 248 26.73 -14.63 -5.67
CA ARG A 248 27.53 -13.91 -6.68
C ARG A 248 26.66 -13.02 -7.56
N GLU A 249 25.49 -13.49 -7.99
CA GLU A 249 24.57 -12.67 -8.79
C GLU A 249 24.07 -11.45 -8.02
N LEU A 250 23.76 -11.62 -6.74
CA LEU A 250 23.28 -10.54 -5.88
C LEU A 250 24.40 -9.56 -5.49
N ASP A 251 25.67 -9.98 -5.47
CA ASP A 251 26.80 -9.08 -5.17
C ASP A 251 26.95 -7.95 -6.22
N TYR A 252 26.44 -8.14 -7.43
CA TYR A 252 26.43 -7.13 -8.49
C TYR A 252 25.29 -6.10 -8.37
N VAL A 253 24.34 -6.31 -7.47
CA VAL A 253 23.27 -5.32 -7.22
C VAL A 253 23.90 -4.04 -6.68
N SER A 254 23.58 -2.92 -7.34
CA SER A 254 24.07 -1.59 -6.97
C SER A 254 23.57 -1.17 -5.58
N ALA A 255 24.25 -0.21 -4.96
CA ALA A 255 23.98 0.19 -3.59
C ALA A 255 22.52 0.62 -3.35
N ASP A 256 21.91 1.32 -4.30
CA ASP A 256 20.50 1.74 -4.29
C ASP A 256 19.50 0.57 -4.35
N GLY A 257 19.88 -0.56 -4.94
CA GLY A 257 19.05 -1.77 -4.98
C GLY A 257 19.07 -2.58 -3.69
N LYS A 258 19.99 -2.31 -2.75
CA LYS A 258 20.16 -3.09 -1.52
C LYS A 258 19.12 -2.79 -0.45
N ASP A 259 18.41 -1.67 -0.58
CA ASP A 259 17.27 -1.30 0.27
C ASP A 259 15.94 -1.92 -0.21
N ASP A 260 15.95 -2.59 -1.36
CA ASP A 260 14.79 -3.34 -1.83
C ASP A 260 14.57 -4.58 -0.95
N PRO A 261 13.35 -4.80 -0.44
CA PRO A 261 13.07 -5.93 0.43
C PRO A 261 13.31 -7.29 -0.23
N ARG A 262 13.21 -7.41 -1.56
CA ARG A 262 13.50 -8.65 -2.29
C ARG A 262 14.98 -8.99 -2.25
N TYR A 263 15.85 -7.99 -2.40
CA TYR A 263 17.29 -8.20 -2.27
C TYR A 263 17.63 -8.73 -0.87
N ARG A 264 17.14 -8.05 0.17
CA ARG A 264 17.41 -8.44 1.56
C ARG A 264 16.86 -9.83 1.89
N TYR A 265 15.65 -10.12 1.42
CA TYR A 265 15.05 -11.44 1.49
C TYR A 265 15.95 -12.52 0.87
N LEU A 266 16.39 -12.36 -0.39
CA LEU A 266 17.20 -13.39 -1.07
C LEU A 266 18.57 -13.58 -0.39
N ARG A 267 19.20 -12.50 0.09
CA ARG A 267 20.44 -12.60 0.89
C ARG A 267 20.20 -13.33 2.20
N ALA A 268 19.10 -13.03 2.89
CA ALA A 268 18.72 -13.70 4.13
C ALA A 268 18.45 -15.18 3.88
N ARG A 269 17.84 -15.58 2.76
CA ARG A 269 17.64 -17.00 2.40
C ARG A 269 18.94 -17.77 2.25
N ILE A 270 19.97 -17.15 1.67
CA ILE A 270 21.28 -17.78 1.51
C ILE A 270 21.94 -18.02 2.88
N LEU A 271 21.79 -17.07 3.82
CA LEU A 271 22.37 -17.18 5.16
C LEU A 271 21.56 -18.13 6.07
N GLU A 272 20.23 -18.11 5.95
CA GLU A 272 19.32 -19.04 6.64
C GLU A 272 19.64 -20.50 6.26
N ALA A 273 19.93 -20.76 4.98
CA ALA A 273 20.36 -22.08 4.51
C ALA A 273 21.72 -22.53 5.07
N LYS A 274 22.57 -21.58 5.49
CA LYS A 274 23.85 -21.86 6.17
C LYS A 274 23.70 -22.02 7.68
N GLY A 275 22.50 -21.81 8.23
CA GLY A 275 22.24 -21.82 9.67
C GLY A 275 22.80 -20.59 10.40
N ASP A 276 23.22 -19.56 9.68
CA ASP A 276 23.79 -18.34 10.27
C ASP A 276 22.69 -17.34 10.59
N ARG A 277 22.08 -17.53 11.76
CA ARG A 277 20.97 -16.71 12.26
C ARG A 277 21.35 -15.24 12.43
N ASP A 278 22.52 -14.96 12.98
CA ASP A 278 22.94 -13.60 13.28
C ASP A 278 23.22 -12.83 11.99
N ALA A 279 23.89 -13.45 11.01
CA ALA A 279 24.07 -12.85 9.70
C ALA A 279 22.73 -12.69 8.95
N THR A 280 21.80 -13.62 9.12
CA THR A 280 20.43 -13.53 8.55
C THR A 280 19.72 -12.28 9.08
N LEU A 281 19.68 -12.08 10.40
CA LEU A 281 19.07 -10.88 10.99
C LEU A 281 19.81 -9.61 10.57
N HIS A 282 21.15 -9.65 10.51
CA HIS A 282 21.96 -8.51 10.09
C HIS A 282 21.63 -8.05 8.67
N VAL A 283 21.46 -8.98 7.71
CA VAL A 283 21.16 -8.60 6.32
C VAL A 283 19.71 -8.20 6.10
N LEU A 284 18.77 -8.73 6.90
CA LEU A 284 17.40 -8.22 6.91
C LEU A 284 17.38 -6.75 7.39
N GLY A 285 18.21 -6.42 8.38
CA GLY A 285 18.26 -5.09 8.99
C GLY A 285 16.98 -4.77 9.75
N GLU A 286 16.69 -3.49 9.96
CA GLU A 286 15.45 -3.07 10.61
C GLU A 286 14.33 -2.82 9.60
N PRO A 287 13.05 -3.08 9.94
CA PRO A 287 11.92 -2.82 9.03
C PRO A 287 11.85 -1.39 8.52
N ARG A 288 12.28 -0.42 9.33
CA ARG A 288 12.33 1.00 8.96
C ARG A 288 13.32 1.30 7.82
N ASP A 289 14.25 0.39 7.55
CA ASP A 289 15.25 0.56 6.50
C ASP A 289 14.75 -0.02 5.15
N LEU A 290 13.57 -0.63 5.14
CA LEU A 290 12.93 -1.13 3.93
C LEU A 290 12.17 -0.03 3.20
N LEU A 291 12.19 -0.13 1.89
CA LEU A 291 11.40 0.73 1.02
C LEU A 291 9.88 0.50 1.16
N MET A 292 9.46 -0.76 1.30
CA MET A 292 8.07 -1.18 1.38
C MET A 292 7.96 -2.52 2.12
N SER A 293 6.77 -2.84 2.59
CA SER A 293 6.49 -4.15 3.19
C SER A 293 6.55 -5.26 2.14
N TYR A 294 7.04 -6.44 2.53
CA TYR A 294 7.19 -7.61 1.66
C TYR A 294 6.99 -8.90 2.45
N GLY A 295 5.99 -9.71 2.11
CA GLY A 295 5.62 -10.92 2.85
C GLY A 295 6.81 -11.87 3.11
N PRO A 296 7.58 -12.28 2.10
CA PRO A 296 8.70 -13.20 2.29
C PRO A 296 9.81 -12.65 3.20
N PHE A 297 10.03 -11.34 3.24
CA PHE A 297 10.96 -10.72 4.22
C PHE A 297 10.48 -10.98 5.65
N TRP A 298 9.19 -10.76 5.91
CA TRP A 298 8.58 -10.96 7.22
C TRP A 298 8.60 -12.43 7.66
N ALA A 299 8.47 -13.36 6.72
CA ALA A 299 8.52 -14.79 7.00
C ALA A 299 9.88 -15.22 7.56
N ILE A 300 10.99 -14.81 6.91
CA ILE A 300 12.33 -15.13 7.43
C ILE A 300 12.56 -14.40 8.75
N ARG A 301 12.18 -13.12 8.88
CA ARG A 301 12.35 -12.38 10.13
C ARG A 301 11.64 -13.08 11.29
N GLY A 302 10.40 -13.53 11.10
CA GLY A 302 9.63 -14.27 12.09
C GLY A 302 10.28 -15.58 12.53
N ARG A 303 10.95 -16.30 11.61
CA ARG A 303 11.71 -17.51 11.95
C ARG A 303 13.04 -17.22 12.63
N ALA A 304 13.71 -16.15 12.20
CA ALA A 304 15.04 -15.78 12.66
C ALA A 304 15.03 -15.08 14.02
N LEU A 305 13.92 -14.51 14.50
CA LEU A 305 13.84 -13.84 15.81
C LEU A 305 13.71 -14.82 16.98
N SER A 306 14.49 -14.61 18.05
CA SER A 306 14.45 -15.46 19.26
C SER A 306 13.30 -15.08 20.17
N ASP A 307 12.97 -13.80 20.15
CA ASP A 307 11.86 -13.21 20.88
C ASP A 307 10.55 -13.61 20.19
N LYS A 308 9.72 -14.36 20.91
CA LYS A 308 8.45 -14.86 20.38
C LYS A 308 7.46 -13.73 20.09
N GLU A 309 7.44 -12.67 20.88
CA GLU A 309 6.52 -11.55 20.69
C GLU A 309 6.89 -10.79 19.40
N GLN A 310 8.19 -10.52 19.21
CA GLN A 310 8.67 -9.88 17.98
C GLN A 310 8.47 -10.76 16.74
N ALA A 311 8.60 -12.08 16.89
CA ALA A 311 8.31 -13.03 15.82
C ALA A 311 6.81 -13.01 15.44
N GLU A 312 5.90 -12.98 16.41
CA GLU A 312 4.46 -12.87 16.15
C GLU A 312 4.11 -11.56 15.44
N VAL A 313 4.74 -10.44 15.83
CA VAL A 313 4.60 -9.16 15.12
C VAL A 313 5.04 -9.29 13.66
N ALA A 314 6.20 -9.92 13.39
CA ALA A 314 6.66 -10.14 12.03
C ALA A 314 5.67 -10.97 11.20
N TYR A 315 5.13 -12.06 11.73
CA TYR A 315 4.12 -12.86 11.01
C TYR A 315 2.81 -12.10 10.79
N ALA A 316 2.37 -11.28 11.76
CA ALA A 316 1.18 -10.46 11.62
C ALA A 316 1.36 -9.40 10.51
N GLU A 317 2.52 -8.75 10.46
CA GLU A 317 2.90 -7.79 9.40
C GLU A 317 2.92 -8.46 8.02
N GLY A 318 3.49 -9.66 7.92
CA GLY A 318 3.47 -10.43 6.68
C GLY A 318 2.06 -10.83 6.25
N ALA A 319 1.20 -11.26 7.18
CA ALA A 319 -0.18 -11.65 6.89
C ALA A 319 -1.08 -10.45 6.52
N ALA A 320 -0.75 -9.24 7.00
CA ALA A 320 -1.44 -8.01 6.61
C ALA A 320 -1.19 -7.63 5.14
N VAL A 321 -0.17 -8.19 4.50
CA VAL A 321 0.17 -7.93 3.09
C VAL A 321 -0.07 -9.16 2.21
N ASP A 322 0.51 -10.30 2.56
CA ASP A 322 0.40 -11.54 1.79
C ASP A 322 -0.05 -12.70 2.69
N PRO A 323 -1.35 -12.74 3.06
CA PRO A 323 -1.87 -13.72 4.01
C PRO A 323 -1.77 -15.16 3.51
N TYR A 324 -1.63 -15.37 2.20
CA TYR A 324 -1.60 -16.71 1.62
C TYR A 324 -0.22 -17.12 1.11
N GLU A 325 0.82 -16.35 1.38
CA GLU A 325 2.20 -16.81 1.23
C GLU A 325 2.44 -17.93 2.24
N LEU A 326 3.06 -19.02 1.77
CA LEU A 326 3.11 -20.27 2.51
C LEU A 326 3.93 -20.16 3.80
N GLU A 327 5.07 -19.48 3.74
CA GLU A 327 5.96 -19.31 4.88
C GLU A 327 5.40 -18.34 5.92
N ILE A 328 4.60 -17.34 5.54
CA ILE A 328 3.82 -16.50 6.44
C ILE A 328 2.67 -17.29 7.08
N ALA A 329 1.86 -17.95 6.26
CA ALA A 329 0.64 -18.60 6.73
C ALA A 329 0.93 -19.82 7.60
N CYS A 330 1.95 -20.60 7.24
CA CYS A 330 2.33 -21.84 7.91
C CYS A 330 3.50 -21.68 8.88
N ARG A 331 4.26 -20.57 8.81
CA ARG A 331 5.40 -20.27 9.71
C ARG A 331 6.51 -21.32 9.69
N VAL A 332 6.61 -22.06 8.59
CA VAL A 332 7.59 -23.12 8.37
C VAL A 332 8.20 -22.96 6.99
N LEU A 333 9.46 -23.38 6.89
CA LEU A 333 10.19 -23.46 5.63
C LEU A 333 10.21 -24.89 5.05
N ASP A 334 10.18 -25.90 5.93
CA ASP A 334 10.39 -27.29 5.56
C ASP A 334 9.16 -27.91 4.89
N SER A 335 9.37 -28.45 3.69
CA SER A 335 8.39 -29.22 2.93
C SER A 335 7.83 -30.43 3.69
N GLU A 336 8.60 -31.05 4.59
CA GLU A 336 8.11 -32.14 5.46
C GLU A 336 7.16 -31.61 6.54
N ALA A 337 7.45 -30.46 7.14
CA ALA A 337 6.54 -29.80 8.09
C ALA A 337 5.20 -29.42 7.44
N LEU A 338 5.18 -29.19 6.12
CA LEU A 338 3.95 -28.95 5.36
C LEU A 338 3.07 -30.19 5.19
N LYS A 339 3.59 -31.41 5.43
CA LYS A 339 2.80 -32.65 5.42
C LYS A 339 2.02 -32.88 6.71
N LEU A 340 2.40 -32.22 7.81
CA LEU A 340 1.66 -32.25 9.08
C LEU A 340 0.32 -31.51 8.94
N PRO A 341 -0.69 -31.77 9.80
CA PRO A 341 -1.93 -31.00 9.81
C PRO A 341 -1.69 -29.48 9.84
N ALA A 342 -2.49 -28.72 9.10
CA ALA A 342 -2.29 -27.28 9.01
C ALA A 342 -2.50 -26.62 10.39
N PRO A 343 -1.54 -25.83 10.90
CA PRO A 343 -1.62 -25.22 12.22
C PRO A 343 -2.66 -24.09 12.30
N SER A 344 -3.19 -23.62 11.17
CA SER A 344 -4.19 -22.56 11.10
C SER A 344 -5.07 -22.69 9.85
N PRO A 345 -6.29 -22.10 9.85
CA PRO A 345 -7.11 -21.98 8.64
C PRO A 345 -6.39 -21.25 7.51
N LEU A 346 -5.52 -20.29 7.86
CA LEU A 346 -4.74 -19.55 6.88
C LEU A 346 -3.69 -20.43 6.20
N CYS A 347 -2.96 -21.23 6.97
CA CYS A 347 -2.03 -22.22 6.42
C CYS A 347 -2.76 -23.26 5.55
N ALA A 348 -3.94 -23.72 5.99
CA ALA A 348 -4.75 -24.63 5.19
C ALA A 348 -5.12 -23.99 3.83
N ALA A 349 -5.57 -22.74 3.84
CA ALA A 349 -5.88 -22.00 2.63
C ALA A 349 -4.64 -21.76 1.74
N ALA A 350 -3.50 -21.38 2.31
CA ALA A 350 -2.25 -21.19 1.57
C ALA A 350 -1.81 -22.48 0.85
N ARG A 351 -1.84 -23.62 1.56
CA ARG A 351 -1.50 -24.94 0.98
C ARG A 351 -2.42 -25.34 -0.19
N THR A 352 -3.69 -24.92 -0.18
CA THR A 352 -4.60 -25.21 -1.31
C THR A 352 -4.23 -24.48 -2.60
N ARG A 353 -3.39 -23.43 -2.54
CA ARG A 353 -2.90 -22.73 -3.74
C ARG A 353 -2.01 -23.62 -4.62
N ARG A 354 -1.34 -24.61 -4.02
CA ARG A 354 -0.34 -25.46 -4.70
C ARG A 354 0.70 -24.63 -5.44
N GLU A 355 1.10 -23.51 -4.84
CA GLU A 355 2.14 -22.69 -5.43
C GLU A 355 3.47 -23.44 -5.43
N PRO A 356 4.26 -23.27 -6.50
CA PRO A 356 5.61 -23.82 -6.54
C PRO A 356 6.41 -23.23 -5.38
N GLU A 357 7.29 -24.06 -4.79
CA GLU A 357 8.29 -23.54 -3.86
C GLU A 357 9.18 -22.52 -4.57
N LEU A 358 9.83 -21.66 -3.79
CA LEU A 358 10.72 -20.61 -4.27
C LEU A 358 11.62 -21.09 -5.42
N GLY A 359 11.55 -20.43 -6.57
CA GLY A 359 12.41 -20.70 -7.73
C GLY A 359 12.13 -22.02 -8.48
N LYS A 360 11.01 -22.70 -8.20
CA LYS A 360 10.55 -23.93 -8.88
C LYS A 360 9.41 -23.70 -9.88
N ASP A 361 9.11 -22.45 -10.18
CA ASP A 361 8.09 -22.03 -11.16
C ASP A 361 8.60 -21.95 -12.60
#